data_AF-A0A964USW4-F1
#
_entry.id   AF-A0A964USW4-F1
#
_cell.length_a   1.000
_cell.length_b   1.000
_cell.length_c   1.000
_cell.angle_alpha   90.00
_cell.angle_beta   90.00
_cell.angle_gamma   90.00
#
_symmetry.space_group_name_H-M   'P 1'
#
loop_
_entity.id
_entity.type
_entity.pdbx_description
1 polymer ?
#
loop_
_entity_poly.entity_id
_entity_poly.type
_entity_poly.pdbx_seq_one_letter_code
_entity_poly.pdbx_strand_id
1 'polypeptide(L)'
;MGAQEYDSQLLESVSVRRRRMRDAFLFGAQRGRRSVDERLGKLVAGIVIAAVLCAGCVGWSFISERLMGQDPSGSNPSSTPSSAVTPR
;
A
#
# COMPACT_ATOMS: atom_id res chain seq x y z
N MET A 1 8.98 48.32 4.10
CA MET A 1 8.23 47.27 3.37
C MET A 1 9.09 46.69 2.25
N GLY A 2 10.15 45.95 2.55
CA GLY A 2 11.08 45.44 1.51
C GLY A 2 11.50 43.98 1.68
N ALA A 3 11.52 43.46 2.90
CA ALA A 3 11.95 42.08 3.16
C ALA A 3 10.92 41.02 2.75
N GLN A 4 9.61 41.30 2.92
CA GLN A 4 8.55 40.35 2.55
C GLN A 4 8.46 40.09 1.04
N GLU A 5 8.66 41.11 0.21
CA GLU A 5 8.59 40.99 -1.25
C GLU A 5 9.78 40.22 -1.84
N TYR A 6 10.93 40.27 -1.15
CA TYR A 6 12.12 39.48 -1.50
C TYR A 6 11.93 38.00 -1.14
N ASP A 7 11.30 37.72 0.01
CA ASP A 7 11.01 36.34 0.43
C ASP A 7 9.95 35.69 -0.46
N SER A 8 8.90 36.44 -0.85
CA SER A 8 7.91 35.95 -1.82
C SER A 8 8.53 35.66 -3.19
N GLN A 9 9.42 36.52 -3.71
CA GLN A 9 10.15 36.24 -4.95
C GLN A 9 11.08 35.02 -4.84
N LEU A 10 11.73 34.83 -3.69
CA LEU A 10 12.55 33.64 -3.44
C LEU A 10 11.70 32.37 -3.35
N LEU A 11 10.58 32.41 -2.64
CA LEU A 11 9.66 31.29 -2.52
C LEU A 11 9.04 30.90 -3.86
N GLU A 12 8.68 31.88 -4.69
CA GLU A 12 8.13 31.63 -6.02
C GLU A 12 9.19 30.97 -6.92
N SER A 13 10.45 31.41 -6.88
CA SER A 13 11.53 30.79 -7.67
C SER A 13 11.93 29.38 -7.18
N VAL A 14 12.03 29.16 -5.86
CA VAL A 14 12.40 27.88 -5.25
C VAL A 14 11.27 26.86 -5.42
N SER A 15 10.01 27.28 -5.30
CA SER A 15 8.87 26.40 -5.51
C SER A 15 8.80 25.89 -6.95
N VAL A 16 9.09 26.72 -7.96
CA VAL A 16 9.17 26.30 -9.36
C VAL A 16 10.32 25.33 -9.59
N ARG A 17 11.51 25.59 -9.02
CA ARG A 17 12.66 24.68 -9.16
C ARG A 17 12.40 23.34 -8.48
N ARG A 18 11.84 23.34 -7.26
CA ARG A 18 11.44 22.10 -6.57
C ARG A 18 10.33 21.37 -7.33
N ARG A 19 9.37 22.08 -7.91
CA ARG A 19 8.28 21.46 -8.67
C ARG A 19 8.80 20.80 -9.94
N ARG A 20 9.69 21.46 -10.68
CA ARG A 20 10.38 20.85 -11.84
C ARG A 20 11.25 19.66 -11.44
N MET A 21 11.97 19.73 -10.31
CA MET A 21 12.74 18.59 -9.80
C MET A 21 11.83 17.46 -9.32
N ARG A 22 10.71 17.74 -8.66
CA ARG A 22 9.72 16.75 -8.25
C ARG A 22 9.03 16.11 -9.44
N ASP A 23 8.67 16.89 -10.44
CA ASP A 23 8.10 16.36 -11.67
C ASP A 23 9.15 15.56 -12.44
N ALA A 24 10.42 15.95 -12.45
CA ALA A 24 11.49 15.13 -13.04
C ALA A 24 11.81 13.87 -12.23
N PHE A 25 11.67 13.90 -10.90
CA PHE A 25 11.90 12.75 -10.02
C PHE A 25 10.72 11.77 -10.03
N LEU A 26 9.49 12.29 -10.09
CA LEU A 26 8.25 11.50 -10.17
C LEU A 26 7.96 11.03 -11.60
N PHE A 27 8.35 11.79 -12.64
CA PHE A 27 8.08 11.46 -14.05
C PHE A 27 9.31 11.17 -14.92
N GLY A 28 10.52 11.14 -14.36
CA GLY A 28 11.77 10.59 -14.94
C GLY A 28 11.94 10.67 -16.47
N ALA A 29 12.78 11.59 -16.95
CA ALA A 29 13.41 11.65 -18.28
C ALA A 29 12.62 10.95 -19.43
N GLN A 30 11.42 11.46 -19.77
CA GLN A 30 10.60 11.27 -20.99
C GLN A 30 10.35 9.85 -21.57
N ARG A 31 11.28 8.91 -21.50
CA ARG A 31 11.19 7.49 -21.89
C ARG A 31 10.68 6.58 -20.76
N GLY A 32 10.74 7.03 -19.50
CA GLY A 32 10.20 6.30 -18.34
C GLY A 32 8.70 6.52 -18.10
N ARG A 33 8.08 7.56 -18.67
CA ARG A 33 6.67 7.92 -18.35
C ARG A 33 5.68 6.81 -18.63
N ARG A 34 5.82 6.05 -19.73
CA ARG A 34 4.92 4.91 -20.02
C ARG A 34 5.10 3.74 -19.06
N SER A 35 6.33 3.42 -18.68
CA SER A 35 6.61 2.28 -17.80
C SER A 35 6.34 2.59 -16.33
N VAL A 36 6.47 3.85 -15.90
CA VAL A 36 6.15 4.29 -14.54
C VAL A 36 4.64 4.33 -14.33
N ASP A 37 3.87 4.88 -15.27
CA ASP A 37 2.40 4.91 -15.18
C ASP A 37 1.81 3.49 -15.15
N GLU A 38 2.31 2.60 -16.00
CA GLU A 38 1.96 1.17 -16.03
C GLU A 38 2.32 0.43 -14.74
N ARG A 39 3.46 0.75 -14.10
CA ARG A 39 3.88 0.17 -12.82
C ARG A 39 3.11 0.76 -11.63
N LEU A 40 2.79 2.04 -11.65
CA LEU A 40 1.94 2.70 -10.65
C LEU A 40 0.52 2.14 -10.70
N GLY A 41 -0.05 1.97 -11.89
CA GLY A 41 -1.35 1.31 -12.06
C GLY A 41 -1.36 -0.11 -11.49
N LYS A 42 -0.30 -0.89 -11.73
CA LYS A 42 -0.13 -2.24 -11.16
C LYS A 42 0.00 -2.23 -9.63
N LEU A 43 0.69 -1.24 -9.05
CA LEU A 43 0.79 -1.09 -7.60
C LEU A 43 -0.56 -0.72 -6.97
N VAL A 44 -1.28 0.25 -7.54
CA VAL A 44 -2.61 0.66 -7.07
C VAL A 44 -3.58 -0.52 -7.17
N ALA A 45 -3.58 -1.22 -8.31
CA ALA A 45 -4.38 -2.43 -8.49
C ALA A 45 -4.01 -3.52 -7.46
N GLY A 46 -2.73 -3.73 -7.18
CA GLY A 46 -2.27 -4.67 -6.15
C GLY A 46 -2.76 -4.31 -4.75
N ILE A 47 -2.71 -3.02 -4.37
CA ILE A 47 -3.24 -2.53 -3.08
C ILE A 47 -4.74 -2.77 -2.98
N VAL A 48 -5.49 -2.48 -4.05
CA VAL A 48 -6.94 -2.72 -4.09
C VAL A 48 -7.25 -4.22 -3.94
N ILE A 49 -6.54 -5.09 -4.66
CA ILE A 49 -6.71 -6.55 -4.56
C ILE A 49 -6.39 -7.03 -3.13
N ALA A 50 -5.28 -6.58 -2.55
CA ALA A 50 -4.88 -6.95 -1.19
C ALA A 50 -5.93 -6.50 -0.15
N ALA A 51 -6.48 -5.29 -0.30
CA ALA A 51 -7.53 -4.78 0.57
C ALA A 51 -8.82 -5.60 0.46
N VAL A 52 -9.25 -5.94 -0.77
CA VAL A 52 -10.43 -6.77 -1.01
C VAL A 52 -10.24 -8.18 -0.45
N LEU A 53 -9.08 -8.79 -0.64
CA LEU A 53 -8.76 -10.10 -0.05
C LEU A 53 -8.78 -10.05 1.47
N CYS A 54 -8.19 -9.02 2.09
CA CYS A 54 -8.21 -8.86 3.53
C CYS A 54 -9.65 -8.72 4.06
N ALA A 55 -10.46 -7.86 3.44
CA ALA A 55 -11.87 -7.71 3.79
C ALA A 55 -12.68 -8.99 3.58
N GLY A 56 -12.43 -9.70 2.47
CA GLY A 56 -13.07 -10.97 2.14
C GLY A 56 -12.73 -12.08 3.14
N CYS A 57 -11.47 -12.21 3.55
CA CYS A 57 -11.05 -13.19 4.55
C CYS A 57 -11.74 -12.96 5.89
N VAL A 58 -11.78 -11.70 6.37
CA VAL A 58 -12.46 -11.37 7.63
C VAL A 58 -13.96 -11.65 7.55
N GLY A 59 -14.60 -11.34 6.42
CA GLY A 59 -16.01 -11.64 6.19
C GLY A 59 -16.30 -13.14 6.15
N TRP A 60 -15.45 -13.93 5.50
CA TRP A 60 -15.58 -15.38 5.43
C TRP A 60 -15.46 -16.03 6.81
N SER A 61 -14.51 -15.58 7.65
CA SER A 61 -14.40 -16.05 9.04
C SER A 61 -15.69 -15.82 9.84
N PHE A 62 -16.34 -14.67 9.67
CA PHE A 62 -17.58 -14.38 10.38
C PHE A 62 -18.76 -15.25 9.91
N ILE A 63 -18.87 -15.50 8.60
CA ILE A 63 -19.92 -16.37 8.03
C ILE A 63 -19.68 -17.82 8.43
N SER A 64 -18.43 -18.27 8.37
CA SER A 64 -18.00 -19.61 8.75
C SER A 64 -18.38 -19.91 10.21
N GLU A 65 -18.10 -19.01 11.15
CA GLU A 65 -18.40 -19.23 12.56
C GLU A 65 -19.91 -19.21 12.87
N ARG A 66 -20.69 -18.45 12.08
CA ARG A 66 -22.16 -18.41 12.20
C ARG A 66 -22.87 -19.58 11.53
N LEU A 67 -22.38 -20.08 10.40
CA LEU A 67 -22.96 -21.22 9.69
C LEU A 67 -22.46 -22.55 10.28
N MET A 68 -21.15 -22.72 10.48
CA MET A 68 -20.56 -23.96 11.01
C MET A 68 -20.75 -24.12 12.53
N GLY A 69 -21.13 -23.05 13.25
CA GLY A 69 -21.64 -23.18 14.62
C GLY A 69 -22.98 -23.94 14.71
N GLN A 70 -23.65 -24.18 13.58
CA GLN A 70 -24.84 -25.02 13.48
C GLN A 70 -24.51 -26.47 13.06
N ASP A 71 -23.30 -26.74 12.54
CA ASP A 71 -22.86 -28.08 12.13
C ASP A 71 -22.09 -28.76 13.26
N PRO A 72 -22.60 -29.85 13.86
CA PRO A 72 -22.00 -30.53 15.01
C PRO A 72 -20.79 -31.41 14.62
N SER A 73 -19.88 -30.93 13.78
CA SER A 73 -18.67 -31.67 13.43
C SER A 73 -17.49 -30.73 13.26
N GLY A 74 -16.61 -30.77 14.25
CA GLY A 74 -15.56 -29.78 14.47
C GLY A 74 -14.50 -29.69 13.38
N SER A 75 -13.96 -28.48 13.27
CA SER A 75 -12.65 -28.23 12.67
C SER A 75 -11.99 -27.06 13.40
N ASN A 76 -11.24 -27.35 14.45
CA ASN A 76 -10.25 -26.43 15.02
C ASN A 76 -9.00 -26.49 14.12
N PRO A 77 -8.59 -25.43 13.41
CA PRO A 77 -7.27 -25.38 12.81
C PRO A 77 -6.25 -25.06 13.91
N SER A 78 -5.86 -26.07 14.69
CA SER A 78 -4.69 -26.01 15.57
C SER A 78 -3.44 -25.87 14.71
N SER A 79 -3.06 -24.63 14.45
CA SER A 79 -1.76 -24.28 13.90
C SER A 79 -0.74 -24.40 15.02
N THR A 80 -0.30 -25.61 15.33
CA THR A 80 0.83 -25.86 16.23
C THR A 80 2.10 -25.69 15.40
N PRO A 81 2.91 -24.62 15.57
CA PRO A 81 4.25 -24.60 15.00
C PRO A 81 5.02 -25.74 15.66
N SER A 82 5.41 -26.71 14.85
CA SER A 82 6.27 -27.83 15.25
C SER A 82 7.67 -27.29 15.51
N SER A 83 7.83 -26.54 16.61
CA SER A 83 9.11 -26.31 17.27
C SER A 83 9.34 -27.48 18.22
N ALA A 84 9.55 -28.67 17.66
CA ALA A 84 10.06 -29.79 18.43
C ALA A 84 11.54 -29.53 18.71
N VAL A 85 11.76 -28.89 19.86
CA VAL A 85 13.04 -28.75 20.54
C VAL A 85 13.76 -30.10 20.58
N THR A 86 15.05 -30.06 20.25
CA THR A 86 16.04 -31.12 20.32
C THR A 86 15.94 -31.93 21.63
N PRO A 87 16.07 -33.26 21.58
CA PRO A 87 16.62 -33.99 22.71
C PRO A 87 17.83 -34.85 22.32
N ARG A 88 18.96 -34.48 22.94
CA ARG A 88 20.02 -35.31 23.52
C ARG A 88 21.01 -36.07 22.62
#